data_AF-A0A1C4DSA4-F1
#
_entry.id   AF-A0A1C4DSA4-F1
#
_cell.length_a   1.000
_cell.length_b   1.000
_cell.length_c   1.000
_cell.angle_alpha   90.00
_cell.angle_beta   90.00
_cell.angle_gamma   90.00
#
_symmetry.space_group_name_H-M   'P 1'
#
loop_
_entity.id
_entity.type
_entity.pdbx_description
1 polymer ?
#
loop_
_entity_poly.entity_id
_entity_poly.type
_entity_poly.pdbx_seq_one_letter_code
_entity_poly.pdbx_strand_id
1 'polypeptide(L)'
;MPDLYRSCSFNRIVGRRKLKYYSVLFNCINPMFLKETQEIAYFLKHSFFQKEGCISLVPTGWFLKESLKDSITLRSFCTFANEIVLVVDESNQEVISLDIYG
;
A
#
# COMPACT_ATOMS: atom_id res chain seq x y z
N MET A 1 23.14 8.96 -18.15
CA MET A 1 23.13 8.52 -16.73
C MET A 1 22.44 7.18 -16.66
N PRO A 2 23.17 6.06 -16.49
CA PRO A 2 22.53 4.77 -16.25
C PRO A 2 21.89 4.80 -14.86
N ASP A 3 20.65 4.35 -14.79
CA ASP A 3 19.82 4.33 -13.59
C ASP A 3 20.50 3.53 -12.46
N LEU A 4 20.56 4.09 -11.25
CA LEU A 4 21.45 3.64 -10.18
C LEU A 4 21.10 2.25 -9.62
N TYR A 5 19.86 1.78 -9.77
CA TYR A 5 19.45 0.43 -9.40
C TYR A 5 18.26 -0.01 -10.25
N ARG A 6 18.50 -0.86 -11.26
CA ARG A 6 17.45 -1.72 -11.82
C ARG A 6 17.60 -3.09 -11.20
N SER A 7 16.78 -3.42 -10.19
CA SER A 7 16.69 -4.81 -9.75
C SER A 7 16.05 -5.61 -10.89
N CYS A 8 16.80 -6.54 -11.49
CA CYS A 8 16.29 -7.45 -12.53
C CYS A 8 15.22 -8.44 -12.01
N SER A 9 14.85 -8.36 -10.72
CA SER A 9 13.97 -9.30 -10.02
C SER A 9 12.53 -8.79 -9.87
N PHE A 10 12.01 -8.06 -10.86
CA PHE A 10 10.58 -7.76 -10.90
C PHE A 10 9.82 -8.96 -11.51
N ASN A 11 9.81 -10.08 -10.78
CA ASN A 11 9.06 -11.29 -11.12
C ASN A 11 7.57 -11.04 -10.86
N ARG A 12 6.95 -10.15 -11.64
CA ARG A 12 5.50 -10.08 -11.68
C ARG A 12 5.01 -11.36 -12.36
N ILE A 13 4.19 -12.14 -11.66
CA ILE A 13 3.50 -13.27 -12.28
C ILE A 13 2.65 -12.72 -13.42
N VAL A 14 3.07 -12.96 -14.66
CA VAL A 14 2.34 -12.51 -15.86
C VAL A 14 1.32 -13.59 -16.20
N GLY A 15 0.04 -13.29 -16.09
CA GLY A 15 -1.04 -14.27 -16.32
C GLY A 15 -2.40 -13.79 -15.82
N ARG A 16 -3.44 -14.59 -16.08
CA ARG A 16 -4.80 -14.32 -15.57
C ARG A 16 -4.80 -14.50 -14.05
N ARG A 17 -5.00 -13.41 -13.32
CA ARG A 17 -5.06 -13.41 -11.86
C ARG A 17 -6.49 -13.46 -11.39
N LYS A 18 -6.74 -14.11 -10.25
CA LYS A 18 -8.03 -14.08 -9.57
C LYS A 18 -7.90 -13.12 -8.39
N LEU A 19 -8.49 -11.93 -8.52
CA LEU A 19 -8.30 -10.85 -7.57
C LEU A 19 -9.38 -10.87 -6.50
N LYS A 20 -8.98 -10.60 -5.26
CA LYS A 20 -9.86 -10.30 -4.12
C LYS A 20 -9.46 -8.96 -3.51
N TYR A 21 -10.46 -8.27 -2.99
CA TYR A 21 -10.32 -6.94 -2.40
C TYR A 21 -10.63 -7.05 -0.91
N TYR A 22 -9.72 -6.55 -0.07
CA TYR A 22 -9.88 -6.56 1.38
C TYR A 22 -9.76 -5.14 1.92
N SER A 23 -10.83 -4.62 2.53
CA SER A 23 -10.76 -3.36 3.24
C SER A 23 -9.99 -3.56 4.55
N VAL A 24 -9.06 -2.67 4.83
CA VAL A 24 -8.20 -2.73 6.01
C VAL A 24 -8.95 -2.13 7.20
N LEU A 25 -9.15 -2.94 8.22
CA LEU A 25 -9.79 -2.51 9.46
C LEU A 25 -8.79 -1.74 10.33
N PHE A 26 -8.89 -0.40 10.33
CA PHE A 26 -7.93 0.45 11.05
C PHE A 26 -7.93 0.24 12.57
N ASN A 27 -9.04 -0.22 13.14
CA ASN A 27 -9.11 -0.59 14.56
C ASN A 27 -8.24 -1.80 14.94
N CYS A 28 -7.82 -2.60 13.96
CA CYS A 28 -6.91 -3.74 14.15
C CYS A 28 -5.44 -3.39 13.90
N ILE A 29 -5.14 -2.16 13.48
CA ILE A 29 -3.79 -1.68 13.20
C ILE A 29 -3.43 -0.64 14.24
N ASN A 30 -2.26 -0.75 14.86
CA ASN A 30 -1.75 0.31 15.74
C ASN A 30 -1.12 1.42 14.87
N PRO A 31 -1.74 2.60 14.70
CA PRO A 31 -1.23 3.63 13.80
C PRO A 31 0.14 4.11 14.27
N MET A 32 1.04 4.37 13.32
CA MET A 32 2.38 4.85 13.61
C MET A 32 2.48 6.31 13.22
N PHE A 33 2.30 7.19 14.20
CA PHE A 33 2.54 8.61 14.01
C PHE A 33 4.03 8.90 14.11
N LEU A 34 4.61 9.40 13.02
CA LEU A 34 5.98 9.90 12.96
C LEU A 34 5.92 11.37 12.58
N LYS A 35 6.51 12.24 13.39
CA LYS A 35 6.51 13.68 13.11
C LYS A 35 7.20 13.98 11.77
N GLU A 36 8.22 13.19 11.47
CA GLU A 36 9.03 13.23 10.26
C GLU A 36 8.22 12.87 9.01
N THR A 37 7.15 12.07 9.13
CA THR A 37 6.32 11.69 7.98
C THR A 37 5.11 12.60 7.79
N GLN A 38 4.92 13.61 8.65
CA GLN A 38 3.79 14.55 8.52
C GLN A 38 3.86 15.37 7.23
N GLU A 39 5.05 15.82 6.83
CA GLU A 39 5.21 16.57 5.58
C GLU A 39 4.89 15.70 4.37
N ILE A 40 5.27 14.41 4.40
CA ILE A 40 4.94 13.44 3.36
C ILE A 40 3.42 13.21 3.33
N ALA A 41 2.79 12.99 4.49
CA ALA A 41 1.35 12.81 4.60
C ALA A 41 0.59 14.03 4.04
N TYR A 42 1.05 15.24 4.40
CA TYR A 42 0.51 16.50 3.88
C TYR A 42 0.65 16.58 2.36
N PHE A 43 1.85 16.33 1.83
CA PHE A 43 2.11 16.32 0.40
C PHE A 43 1.20 15.33 -0.34
N LEU A 44 1.06 14.10 0.16
CA LEU A 44 0.22 13.07 -0.45
C LEU A 44 -1.27 13.48 -0.44
N LYS A 45 -1.74 14.04 0.68
CA LYS A 45 -3.10 14.57 0.82
C LYS A 45 -3.42 15.66 -0.20
N HIS A 46 -2.56 16.65 -0.29
CA HIS A 46 -2.84 17.84 -1.10
C HIS A 46 -2.51 17.66 -2.59
N SER A 47 -1.61 16.73 -2.94
CA SER A 47 -1.20 16.53 -4.32
C SER A 47 -2.03 15.47 -5.03
N PHE A 48 -2.38 14.38 -4.34
CA PHE A 48 -3.03 13.23 -4.95
C PHE A 48 -4.47 13.08 -4.49
N PHE A 49 -4.75 13.02 -3.19
CA PHE A 49 -6.11 12.77 -2.72
C PHE A 49 -7.08 13.89 -3.08
N GLN A 50 -6.66 15.15 -3.02
CA GLN A 50 -7.50 16.27 -3.47
C GLN A 50 -7.85 16.23 -4.97
N LYS A 51 -7.00 15.60 -5.80
CA LYS A 51 -7.16 15.60 -7.26
C LYS A 51 -7.81 14.32 -7.79
N GLU A 52 -7.39 13.17 -7.27
CA GLU A 52 -7.76 11.84 -7.77
C GLU A 52 -8.53 11.00 -6.75
N GLY A 53 -8.64 11.45 -5.50
CA GLY A 53 -9.36 10.76 -4.41
C GLY A 53 -8.66 9.50 -3.88
N CYS A 54 -7.72 8.92 -4.64
CA CYS A 54 -7.04 7.67 -4.31
C CYS A 54 -5.58 7.68 -4.78
N ILE A 55 -4.72 6.94 -4.08
CA ILE A 55 -3.37 6.58 -4.51
C ILE A 55 -3.29 5.05 -4.55
N SER A 56 -2.91 4.48 -5.69
CA SER A 56 -2.63 3.05 -5.82
C SER A 56 -1.13 2.79 -5.79
N LEU A 57 -0.67 2.01 -4.82
CA LEU A 57 0.72 1.57 -4.69
C LEU A 57 0.83 0.08 -5.03
N VAL A 58 1.93 -0.33 -5.66
CA VAL A 58 2.20 -1.74 -5.97
C VAL A 58 3.34 -2.23 -5.08
N PRO A 59 3.05 -2.82 -3.91
CA PRO A 59 4.09 -3.33 -3.04
C PRO A 59 4.73 -4.59 -3.63
N THR A 60 6.02 -4.78 -3.35
CA THR A 60 6.76 -5.99 -3.76
C THR A 60 6.99 -6.88 -2.56
N GLY A 61 6.73 -8.18 -2.69
CA GLY A 61 6.99 -9.18 -1.64
C GLY A 61 5.99 -9.16 -0.48
N TRP A 62 4.85 -8.47 -0.64
CA TRP A 62 3.79 -8.47 0.34
C TRP A 62 2.87 -9.66 0.12
N PHE A 63 2.54 -10.35 1.20
CA PHE A 63 1.59 -11.45 1.22
C PHE A 63 0.52 -11.17 2.28
N LEU A 64 -0.73 -11.54 2.01
CA LEU A 64 -1.82 -11.43 2.96
C LEU A 64 -1.59 -12.39 4.13
N LYS A 65 -0.99 -11.86 5.19
CA LYS A 65 -0.64 -12.55 6.43
C LYS A 65 -0.90 -11.63 7.61
N GLU A 66 -1.08 -12.20 8.80
CA GLU A 66 -1.35 -11.44 10.03
C GLU A 66 -0.29 -10.37 10.31
N SER A 67 0.99 -10.67 10.00
CA SER A 67 2.11 -9.74 10.18
C SER A 67 2.02 -8.45 9.36
N LEU A 68 1.13 -8.40 8.36
CA LEU A 68 0.96 -7.21 7.52
C LEU A 68 0.49 -6.01 8.34
N LYS A 69 -0.30 -6.24 9.40
CA LYS A 69 -0.76 -5.20 10.33
C LYS A 69 0.38 -4.46 11.02
N ASP A 70 1.54 -5.11 11.14
CA ASP A 70 2.73 -4.55 11.78
C ASP A 70 3.62 -3.77 10.79
N SER A 71 3.27 -3.79 9.48
CA SER A 71 3.97 -3.06 8.43
C SER A 71 4.01 -1.57 8.72
N ILE A 72 5.21 -0.99 8.75
CA ILE A 72 5.43 0.45 8.93
C ILE A 72 4.61 1.25 7.91
N THR A 73 4.55 0.76 6.66
CA THR A 73 3.81 1.40 5.57
C THR A 73 2.30 1.47 5.87
N LEU A 74 1.65 0.34 6.20
CA LEU A 74 0.22 0.35 6.53
C LEU A 74 -0.06 1.19 7.77
N ARG A 75 0.73 1.01 8.83
CA ARG A 75 0.59 1.76 10.09
C ARG A 75 0.74 3.26 9.89
N SER A 76 1.62 3.69 8.97
CA SER A 76 1.79 5.10 8.62
C SER A 76 0.59 5.64 7.85
N PHE A 77 0.13 4.93 6.81
CA PHE A 77 -1.02 5.36 6.01
C PHE A 77 -2.32 5.44 6.82
N CYS A 78 -2.53 4.53 7.78
CA CYS A 78 -3.69 4.56 8.68
C CYS A 78 -3.81 5.85 9.50
N THR A 79 -2.74 6.66 9.61
CA THR A 79 -2.81 7.94 10.34
C THR A 79 -3.50 9.06 9.56
N PHE A 80 -3.61 8.93 8.24
CA PHE A 80 -4.14 10.01 7.40
C PHE A 80 -5.07 9.56 6.27
N ALA A 81 -5.08 8.29 5.88
CA ALA A 81 -6.04 7.74 4.94
C ALA A 81 -7.43 7.63 5.58
N ASN A 82 -8.47 7.76 4.77
CA ASN A 82 -9.86 7.47 5.14
C ASN A 82 -10.19 5.99 4.98
N GLU A 83 -9.65 5.35 3.93
CA GLU A 83 -9.80 3.92 3.66
C GLU A 83 -8.54 3.37 2.99
N ILE A 84 -8.23 2.09 3.24
CA ILE A 84 -7.18 1.35 2.54
C ILE A 84 -7.76 0.02 2.08
N VAL A 85 -7.57 -0.31 0.81
CA VAL A 85 -7.98 -1.59 0.20
C VAL A 85 -6.76 -2.34 -0.30
N LEU A 86 -6.62 -3.59 0.14
CA LEU A 86 -5.64 -4.53 -0.38
C LEU A 86 -6.22 -5.30 -1.55
N VAL A 87 -5.55 -5.26 -2.70
CA VAL A 87 -5.86 -6.10 -3.85
C VAL A 87 -4.92 -7.28 -3.84
N VAL A 88 -5.47 -8.48 -3.68
CA VAL A 88 -4.71 -9.72 -3.44
C VAL A 88 -4.97 -10.71 -4.55
N ASP A 89 -3.92 -11.38 -5.03
CA ASP A 89 -4.06 -12.56 -5.85
C ASP A 89 -4.47 -13.74 -4.98
N GLU A 90 -5.65 -14.30 -5.23
CA GLU A 90 -6.16 -15.43 -4.46
C GLU A 90 -5.29 -16.69 -4.63
N SER A 91 -4.57 -16.82 -5.76
CA SER A 91 -3.80 -18.02 -6.06
C SER A 91 -2.57 -18.22 -5.17
N ASN A 92 -1.92 -17.12 -4.76
CA ASN A 92 -0.68 -17.16 -3.98
C ASN A 92 -0.70 -16.22 -2.76
N GLN A 93 -1.84 -15.54 -2.51
CA GLN A 93 -2.02 -14.55 -1.44
C GLN A 93 -1.07 -13.34 -1.52
N GLU A 94 -0.50 -13.05 -2.69
CA GLU A 94 0.34 -11.87 -2.91
C GLU A 94 -0.52 -10.60 -2.96
N VAL A 95 -0.10 -9.56 -2.25
CA VAL A 95 -0.72 -8.23 -2.34
C VAL A 95 -0.16 -7.54 -3.59
N ILE A 96 -1.02 -7.35 -4.59
CA ILE A 96 -0.67 -6.77 -5.89
C ILE A 96 -0.82 -5.25 -5.89
N SER A 97 -1.84 -4.75 -5.20
CA SER A 97 -2.08 -3.31 -5.09
C SER A 97 -2.53 -2.96 -3.68
N LEU A 98 -2.23 -1.74 -3.30
CA LEU A 98 -2.68 -1.07 -2.11
C LEU A 98 -3.34 0.24 -2.56
N ASP A 99 -4.66 0.26 -2.54
CA ASP A 99 -5.44 1.44 -2.91
C ASP A 99 -5.76 2.22 -1.64
N ILE A 100 -5.28 3.46 -1.56
CA ILE A 100 -5.34 4.31 -0.38
C ILE A 100 -6.22 5.51 -0.73
N TYR A 101 -7.30 5.68 0.01
CA TYR A 101 -8.26 6.77 -0.17
C TYR A 101 -8.03 7.81 0.92
N GLY A 102 -7.97 9.09 0.53
CA GLY A 102 -7.66 10.21 1.42
C GLY A 102 -8.84 11.00 1.93
#